data_AF-A0A1V5MRR7-F1
#
_entry.id   AF-A0A1V5MRR7-F1
#
_cell.length_a   1.000
_cell.length_b   1.000
_cell.length_c   1.000
_cell.angle_alpha   90.00
_cell.angle_beta   90.00
_cell.angle_gamma   90.00
#
_symmetry.space_group_name_H-M   'P 1'
#
loop_
_entity.id
_entity.type
_entity.pdbx_description
1 polymer ?
#
loop_
_entity_poly.entity_id
_entity_poly.type
_entity_poly.pdbx_seq_one_letter_code
_entity_poly.pdbx_strand_id
1 'polypeptide(L)'
;MWIGPDVRIHPDVVLIGPAVIGEGAELDRAVTIQGSVVGPGLHIPEKLFLQNRVLTDASSLSDLPARLSSHDSGGGTRRPAWAWKPANYQDTFRTWSRFSYVRFWKPLFDKAAAALILLLFAPLIPFLALAVKFSSTGPVFFRHKRQGLHGKEFGCLKFRTMIQGADDLQRKLRSISQVDGPQFKIEDDPRVSRVGKFLRDTYLDEIPQFFHVLRGQMSLIGPRPSPVTENILCPPWHDARLSVRPGITGLWQICRTRQAGQDFQEWIHYDMKYVKNLSFRLDLWIFWQTTKKIIWEFARQF
;
A
#
# COMPACT_ATOMS: atom_id res chain seq x y z
N MET A 1 -14.03 -16.02 -5.42
CA MET A 1 -15.41 -15.91 -5.94
C MET A 1 -16.22 -17.00 -5.28
N TRP A 2 -17.42 -16.69 -4.81
CA TRP A 2 -18.34 -17.64 -4.18
C TRP A 2 -19.70 -17.55 -4.87
N ILE A 3 -20.27 -18.69 -5.25
CA ILE A 3 -21.59 -18.80 -5.88
C ILE A 3 -22.39 -19.80 -5.03
N GLY A 4 -23.54 -19.37 -4.53
CA GLY A 4 -24.47 -20.21 -3.78
C GLY A 4 -25.19 -21.24 -4.68
N PRO A 5 -25.96 -22.17 -4.09
CA PRO A 5 -26.79 -23.10 -4.84
C PRO A 5 -27.90 -22.39 -5.62
N ASP A 6 -28.41 -23.02 -6.68
CA ASP A 6 -29.54 -22.57 -7.51
C ASP A 6 -29.42 -21.18 -8.16
N VAL A 7 -28.19 -20.69 -8.33
CA VAL A 7 -27.92 -19.42 -9.02
C VAL A 7 -28.08 -19.59 -10.53
N ARG A 8 -28.82 -18.67 -11.17
CA ARG A 8 -28.94 -18.61 -12.62
C ARG A 8 -28.10 -17.49 -13.18
N ILE A 9 -27.13 -17.82 -14.04
CA ILE A 9 -26.21 -16.85 -14.64
C ILE A 9 -26.37 -16.92 -16.16
N HIS A 10 -26.77 -15.82 -16.78
CA HIS A 10 -26.81 -15.72 -18.24
C HIS A 10 -25.37 -15.83 -18.81
N PRO A 11 -25.15 -16.48 -19.98
CA PRO A 11 -23.82 -16.68 -20.56
C PRO A 11 -22.99 -15.41 -20.78
N ASP A 12 -23.66 -14.28 -21.00
CA ASP A 12 -23.06 -12.97 -21.25
C ASP A 12 -22.67 -12.19 -19.96
N VAL A 13 -22.71 -12.81 -18.79
CA VAL A 13 -22.35 -12.18 -17.51
C VAL A 13 -20.85 -12.18 -17.30
N VAL A 14 -20.31 -11.04 -16.84
CA VAL A 14 -18.87 -10.88 -16.55
C VAL A 14 -18.64 -10.69 -15.05
N LEU A 15 -17.90 -11.60 -14.43
CA LEU A 15 -17.55 -11.54 -13.00
C LEU A 15 -16.06 -11.21 -12.85
N ILE A 16 -15.74 -10.11 -12.15
CA ILE A 16 -14.38 -9.57 -12.02
C ILE A 16 -13.99 -9.42 -10.55
N GLY A 17 -12.98 -10.16 -10.11
CA GLY A 17 -12.43 -10.06 -8.74
C GLY A 17 -13.25 -10.81 -7.68
N PRO A 18 -13.21 -10.39 -6.40
CA PRO A 18 -13.96 -11.05 -5.34
C PRO A 18 -15.45 -10.75 -5.48
N ALA A 19 -16.21 -11.69 -6.03
CA ALA A 19 -17.66 -11.66 -6.08
C ALA A 19 -18.27 -12.76 -5.21
N VAL A 20 -19.37 -12.45 -4.54
CA VAL A 20 -20.18 -13.38 -3.73
C VAL A 20 -21.60 -13.31 -4.29
N ILE A 21 -22.13 -14.42 -4.79
CA ILE A 21 -23.49 -14.49 -5.33
C ILE A 21 -24.29 -15.45 -4.44
N GLY A 22 -25.31 -14.92 -3.78
CA GLY A 22 -26.19 -15.65 -2.87
C GLY A 22 -27.03 -16.71 -3.57
N GLU A 23 -27.51 -17.66 -2.78
CA GLU A 23 -28.38 -18.75 -3.23
C GLU A 23 -29.60 -18.24 -4.00
N GLY A 24 -29.96 -18.89 -5.11
CA GLY A 24 -31.15 -18.55 -5.89
C GLY A 24 -31.11 -17.19 -6.60
N ALA A 25 -29.95 -16.52 -6.63
CA ALA A 25 -29.81 -15.25 -7.36
C ALA A 25 -29.86 -15.47 -8.88
N GLU A 26 -30.43 -14.51 -9.61
CA GLU A 26 -30.58 -14.53 -11.05
C GLU A 26 -29.85 -13.34 -11.68
N LEU A 27 -28.90 -13.60 -12.58
CA LEU A 27 -28.11 -12.60 -13.28
C LEU A 27 -28.45 -12.61 -14.77
N ASP A 28 -29.08 -11.54 -15.23
CA ASP A 28 -29.50 -11.39 -16.61
C ASP A 28 -28.36 -11.02 -17.57
N ARG A 29 -28.69 -10.92 -18.85
CA ARG A 29 -27.76 -10.65 -19.93
C ARG A 29 -26.94 -9.37 -19.73
N ALA A 30 -25.65 -9.44 -20.07
CA ALA A 30 -24.73 -8.31 -20.06
C ALA A 30 -24.55 -7.64 -18.68
N VAL A 31 -24.81 -8.36 -17.59
CA VAL A 31 -24.47 -7.92 -16.23
C VAL A 31 -22.97 -8.06 -16.00
N THR A 32 -22.36 -7.06 -15.37
CA THR A 32 -20.97 -7.11 -14.93
C THR A 32 -20.89 -6.87 -13.43
N ILE A 33 -20.28 -7.80 -12.71
CA ILE A 33 -20.11 -7.72 -11.24
C ILE A 33 -18.63 -7.64 -10.92
N GLN A 34 -18.21 -6.55 -10.29
CA GLN A 34 -16.85 -6.33 -9.83
C GLN A 34 -16.80 -6.09 -8.33
N GLY A 35 -16.07 -6.94 -7.58
CA GLY A 35 -15.82 -6.72 -6.16
C GLY A 35 -17.09 -6.60 -5.29
N SER A 36 -18.19 -7.25 -5.67
CA SER A 36 -19.52 -7.02 -5.09
C SER A 36 -20.15 -8.30 -4.51
N VAL A 37 -21.07 -8.11 -3.57
CA VAL A 37 -21.88 -9.17 -2.94
C VAL A 37 -23.32 -9.01 -3.40
N VAL A 38 -23.89 -10.07 -3.98
CA VAL A 38 -25.30 -10.20 -4.33
C VAL A 38 -25.93 -11.14 -3.31
N GLY A 39 -26.92 -10.67 -2.56
CA GLY A 39 -27.68 -11.45 -1.59
C GLY A 39 -28.52 -12.56 -2.24
N PRO A 40 -29.05 -13.48 -1.42
CA PRO A 40 -29.83 -14.61 -1.90
C PRO A 40 -31.15 -14.16 -2.55
N GLY A 41 -31.59 -14.86 -3.60
CA GLY A 41 -32.87 -14.66 -4.29
C GLY A 41 -32.99 -13.34 -5.06
N LEU A 42 -31.90 -12.60 -5.25
CA LEU A 42 -31.93 -11.32 -5.97
C LEU A 42 -31.87 -11.52 -7.48
N HIS A 43 -32.77 -10.82 -8.18
CA HIS A 43 -32.76 -10.68 -9.63
C HIS A 43 -32.00 -9.40 -10.02
N ILE A 44 -30.90 -9.58 -10.76
CA ILE A 44 -30.08 -8.48 -11.28
C ILE A 44 -30.45 -8.28 -12.75
N PRO A 45 -31.06 -7.12 -13.10
CA PRO A 45 -31.57 -6.87 -14.44
C PRO A 45 -30.46 -6.70 -15.47
N GLU A 46 -30.82 -6.87 -16.74
CA GLU A 46 -29.92 -6.76 -17.89
C GLU A 46 -29.08 -5.47 -17.90
N LYS A 47 -27.86 -5.56 -18.46
CA LYS A 47 -26.95 -4.43 -18.73
C LYS A 47 -26.54 -3.63 -17.49
N LEU A 48 -26.55 -4.24 -16.30
CA LEU A 48 -26.16 -3.58 -15.06
C LEU A 48 -24.66 -3.77 -14.77
N PHE A 49 -24.00 -2.69 -14.33
CA PHE A 49 -22.61 -2.71 -13.87
C PHE A 49 -22.55 -2.49 -12.35
N LEU A 50 -22.24 -3.54 -11.58
CA LEU A 50 -22.11 -3.51 -10.13
C LEU A 50 -20.63 -3.46 -9.75
N GLN A 51 -20.21 -2.42 -9.01
CA GLN A 51 -18.82 -2.27 -8.57
C GLN A 51 -18.72 -1.91 -7.09
N ASN A 52 -18.02 -2.76 -6.32
CA ASN A 52 -17.75 -2.58 -4.89
C ASN A 52 -19.02 -2.31 -4.05
N ARG A 53 -20.08 -3.08 -4.28
CA ARG A 53 -21.37 -2.95 -3.59
C ARG A 53 -21.78 -4.23 -2.87
N VAL A 54 -22.62 -4.08 -1.85
CA VAL A 54 -23.32 -5.19 -1.20
C VAL A 54 -24.80 -4.95 -1.42
N LEU A 55 -25.45 -5.86 -2.14
CA LEU A 55 -26.88 -5.86 -2.37
C LEU A 55 -27.48 -6.92 -1.45
N THR A 56 -28.26 -6.53 -0.46
CA THR A 56 -28.90 -7.46 0.49
C THR A 56 -30.37 -7.69 0.19
N ASP A 57 -31.02 -6.76 -0.51
CA ASP A 57 -32.45 -6.76 -0.78
C ASP A 57 -32.79 -5.98 -2.06
N ALA A 58 -34.05 -6.04 -2.49
CA ALA A 58 -34.55 -5.35 -3.69
C ALA A 58 -34.50 -3.81 -3.56
N SER A 59 -34.57 -3.26 -2.33
CA SER A 59 -34.40 -1.82 -2.09
C SER A 59 -32.98 -1.34 -2.42
N SER A 60 -31.98 -2.19 -2.20
CA SER A 60 -30.59 -1.90 -2.57
C SER A 60 -30.39 -1.73 -4.08
N LEU A 61 -31.29 -2.31 -4.90
CA LEU A 61 -31.30 -2.14 -6.36
C LEU A 61 -31.95 -0.81 -6.78
N SER A 62 -32.98 -0.34 -6.07
CA SER A 62 -33.63 0.95 -6.37
C SER A 62 -32.77 2.16 -6.04
N ASP A 63 -31.77 2.01 -5.15
CA ASP A 63 -30.80 3.06 -4.82
C ASP A 63 -29.68 3.21 -5.87
N LEU A 64 -29.72 2.41 -6.95
CA LEU A 64 -28.75 2.52 -8.04
C LEU A 64 -29.03 3.78 -8.87
N PRO A 65 -28.02 4.64 -9.12
CA PRO A 65 -28.22 5.86 -9.88
C PRO A 65 -28.70 5.52 -11.30
N ALA A 66 -29.78 6.17 -11.74
CA ALA A 66 -30.48 5.94 -13.02
C ALA A 66 -29.65 6.23 -14.31
N ARG A 67 -28.33 6.36 -14.23
CA ARG A 67 -27.43 6.69 -15.35
C ARG A 67 -26.53 5.51 -15.72
N LEU A 68 -27.12 4.43 -16.21
CA LEU A 68 -26.40 3.46 -17.06
C LEU A 68 -27.21 3.05 -18.31
N SER A 69 -28.31 3.75 -18.60
CA SER A 69 -29.20 3.50 -19.73
C SER A 69 -29.09 4.60 -20.80
N SER A 70 -28.00 4.61 -21.57
CA SER A 70 -28.02 5.23 -22.91
C SER A 70 -27.03 4.54 -23.85
N HIS A 71 -27.51 3.49 -24.53
CA HIS A 71 -26.87 2.99 -25.74
C HIS A 71 -27.57 3.61 -26.94
N ASP A 72 -26.94 4.64 -27.51
CA ASP A 72 -27.35 5.34 -28.72
C ASP A 72 -27.11 4.44 -29.95
N SER A 73 -28.17 4.20 -30.73
CA SER A 73 -28.21 3.32 -31.90
C SER A 73 -27.77 4.08 -33.16
N GLY A 74 -26.47 4.08 -33.45
CA GLY A 74 -25.89 4.63 -34.67
C GLY A 74 -24.91 3.67 -35.32
N GLY A 75 -25.20 3.26 -36.56
CA GLY A 75 -24.44 2.31 -37.36
C GLY A 75 -22.95 2.66 -37.50
N GLY A 76 -22.13 1.79 -36.95
CA GLY A 76 -20.68 1.81 -37.02
C GLY A 76 -20.19 0.74 -36.07
N THR A 77 -19.20 -0.07 -36.45
CA THR A 77 -18.57 -1.08 -35.60
C THR A 77 -17.85 -0.40 -34.41
N ARG A 78 -18.61 0.16 -33.47
CA ARG A 78 -18.14 0.68 -32.20
C ARG A 78 -18.03 -0.50 -31.27
N ARG A 79 -16.82 -0.72 -30.75
CA ARG A 79 -16.58 -1.65 -29.65
C ARG A 79 -17.65 -1.44 -28.57
N PRO A 80 -18.24 -2.52 -28.02
CA PRO A 80 -19.31 -2.39 -27.04
C PRO A 80 -18.85 -1.54 -25.85
N ALA A 81 -19.75 -0.81 -25.19
CA ALA A 81 -19.38 0.09 -24.09
C ALA A 81 -18.77 -0.65 -22.88
N TRP A 82 -19.04 -1.96 -22.76
CA TRP A 82 -18.41 -2.86 -21.78
C TRP A 82 -17.02 -3.34 -22.20
N ALA A 83 -16.60 -3.12 -23.45
CA ALA A 83 -15.27 -3.49 -23.92
C ALA A 83 -14.26 -2.75 -23.06
N TRP A 84 -13.69 -3.50 -22.12
CA TRP A 84 -12.63 -3.05 -21.23
C TRP A 84 -11.57 -2.39 -22.11
N LYS A 85 -11.51 -1.06 -22.08
CA LYS A 85 -10.31 -0.39 -22.54
C LYS A 85 -9.25 -0.84 -21.55
N PRO A 86 -8.10 -1.39 -22.00
CA PRO A 86 -6.95 -1.41 -21.12
C PRO A 86 -6.74 0.04 -20.70
N ALA A 87 -7.18 0.39 -19.49
CA ALA A 87 -6.76 1.62 -18.87
C ALA A 87 -5.24 1.54 -18.93
N ASN A 88 -4.58 2.53 -19.53
CA ASN A 88 -3.13 2.54 -19.41
C ASN A 88 -2.87 2.49 -17.91
N TYR A 89 -1.95 1.62 -17.47
CA TYR A 89 -1.63 1.50 -16.04
C TYR A 89 -1.30 2.86 -15.40
N GLN A 90 -0.94 3.86 -16.20
CA GLN A 90 -0.71 5.24 -15.77
C GLN A 90 -1.99 6.03 -15.45
N ASP A 91 -3.13 5.69 -16.07
CA ASP A 91 -4.43 6.35 -15.89
C ASP A 91 -5.13 5.93 -14.58
N THR A 92 -4.67 4.86 -13.92
CA THR A 92 -5.23 4.40 -12.63
C THR A 92 -4.77 5.27 -11.45
N PHE A 93 -3.64 5.99 -11.61
CA PHE A 93 -3.06 6.77 -10.53
C PHE A 93 -3.65 8.18 -10.44
N ARG A 94 -3.86 8.65 -9.20
CA ARG A 94 -4.17 10.05 -8.95
C ARG A 94 -3.08 10.95 -9.51
N THR A 95 -3.41 11.76 -10.50
CA THR A 95 -2.52 12.77 -11.04
C THR A 95 -2.56 14.06 -10.22
N TRP A 96 -1.43 14.75 -10.14
CA TRP A 96 -1.30 16.04 -9.47
C TRP A 96 -0.97 17.14 -10.47
N SER A 97 -1.58 18.33 -10.27
CA SER A 97 -1.28 19.51 -11.08
C SER A 97 0.23 19.83 -11.06
N ARG A 98 0.73 20.36 -12.17
CA ARG A 98 2.16 20.69 -12.35
C ARG A 98 2.72 21.62 -11.26
N PHE A 99 1.90 22.55 -10.77
CA PHE A 99 2.28 23.51 -9.73
C PHE A 99 1.79 23.11 -8.33
N SER A 100 1.29 21.89 -8.17
CA SER A 100 0.89 21.40 -6.84
C SER A 100 2.11 21.26 -5.92
N TYR A 101 1.86 21.41 -4.62
CA TYR A 101 2.83 21.12 -3.57
C TYR A 101 3.53 19.77 -3.79
N VAL A 102 2.76 18.74 -4.13
CA VAL A 102 3.24 17.36 -4.32
C VAL A 102 4.24 17.23 -5.48
N ARG A 103 4.05 18.00 -6.55
CA ARG A 103 4.84 17.87 -7.78
C ARG A 103 6.09 18.75 -7.79
N PHE A 104 6.05 19.90 -7.14
CA PHE A 104 7.15 20.87 -7.18
C PHE A 104 7.85 21.08 -5.84
N TRP A 105 7.10 21.52 -4.82
CA TRP A 105 7.66 21.92 -3.52
C TRP A 105 8.12 20.76 -2.65
N LYS A 106 7.31 19.70 -2.55
CA LYS A 106 7.61 18.51 -1.75
C LYS A 106 8.92 17.82 -2.17
N PRO A 107 9.17 17.51 -3.46
CA PRO A 107 10.43 16.89 -3.88
C PRO A 107 11.66 17.76 -3.61
N LEU A 108 11.53 19.09 -3.71
CA LEU A 108 12.64 20.01 -3.45
C LEU A 108 13.00 19.99 -1.96
N PHE A 109 11.99 20.12 -1.09
CA PHE A 109 12.16 20.03 0.36
C PHE A 109 12.74 18.68 0.77
N ASP A 110 12.17 17.58 0.24
CA ASP A 110 12.63 16.22 0.50
C ASP A 110 14.11 16.04 0.18
N LYS A 111 14.55 16.52 -0.99
CA LYS A 111 15.96 16.42 -1.41
C LYS A 111 16.89 17.27 -0.55
N ALA A 112 16.48 18.51 -0.24
CA ALA A 112 17.28 19.41 0.59
C ALA A 112 17.49 18.83 2.00
N ALA A 113 16.41 18.37 2.65
CA ALA A 113 16.48 17.75 3.96
C ALA A 113 17.20 16.39 3.94
N ALA A 114 17.02 15.57 2.91
CA ALA A 114 17.79 14.33 2.76
C ALA A 114 19.29 14.58 2.59
N ALA A 115 19.68 15.61 1.83
CA ALA A 115 21.07 16.00 1.66
C ALA A 115 21.68 16.47 3.00
N LEU A 116 20.95 17.29 3.75
CA LEU A 116 21.38 17.76 5.07
C LEU A 116 21.57 16.60 6.06
N ILE A 117 20.62 15.66 6.12
CA ILE A 117 20.71 14.49 6.99
C ILE A 117 21.90 13.61 6.58
N LEU A 118 22.06 13.33 5.29
CA LEU A 118 23.21 12.54 4.83
C LEU A 118 24.55 13.22 5.11
N LEU A 119 24.63 14.55 5.00
CA LEU A 119 25.84 15.30 5.35
C LEU A 119 26.14 15.22 6.86
N LEU A 120 25.12 15.40 7.70
CA LEU A 120 25.24 15.31 9.16
C LEU A 120 25.69 13.92 9.62
N PHE A 121 25.15 12.87 9.00
CA PHE A 121 25.46 11.48 9.34
C PHE A 121 26.62 10.89 8.52
N ALA A 122 27.19 11.63 7.56
CA ALA A 122 28.33 11.20 6.75
C ALA A 122 29.50 10.67 7.57
N PRO A 123 29.97 11.34 8.64
CA PRO A 123 31.07 10.81 9.45
C PRO A 123 30.68 9.54 10.22
N LEU A 124 29.39 9.35 10.54
CA LEU A 124 28.92 8.19 11.32
C LEU A 124 28.74 6.93 10.45
N ILE A 125 28.38 7.08 9.18
CA ILE A 125 28.09 5.96 8.26
C ILE A 125 29.21 4.91 8.20
N PRO A 126 30.51 5.25 8.06
CA PRO A 126 31.59 4.27 8.07
C PRO A 126 31.68 3.45 9.36
N PHE A 127 31.46 4.07 10.52
CA PHE A 127 31.49 3.37 11.82
C PHE A 127 30.32 2.40 11.94
N LEU A 128 29.11 2.80 11.53
CA LEU A 128 27.95 1.90 11.49
C LEU A 128 28.18 0.74 10.50
N ALA A 129 28.75 1.03 9.34
CA ALA A 129 29.09 0.03 8.35
C ALA A 129 30.07 -1.02 8.91
N LEU A 130 31.08 -0.57 9.63
CA LEU A 130 32.08 -1.43 10.27
C LEU A 130 31.47 -2.26 11.40
N ALA A 131 30.65 -1.66 12.25
CA ALA A 131 29.91 -2.35 13.32
C ALA A 131 29.01 -3.47 12.76
N VAL A 132 28.28 -3.19 11.67
CA VAL A 132 27.47 -4.21 10.98
C VAL A 132 28.34 -5.33 10.40
N LYS A 133 29.50 -4.97 9.81
CA LYS A 133 30.41 -5.92 9.19
C LYS A 133 31.03 -6.90 10.20
N PHE A 134 31.38 -6.42 11.40
CA PHE A 134 31.95 -7.25 12.46
C PHE A 134 30.90 -8.02 13.26
N SER A 135 29.64 -7.57 13.27
CA SER A 135 28.55 -8.25 13.99
C SER A 135 28.12 -9.58 13.35
N SER A 136 28.18 -9.70 12.02
CA SER A 136 27.74 -10.91 11.29
C SER A 136 28.33 -11.03 9.89
N THR A 137 28.40 -12.24 9.35
CA THR A 137 28.88 -12.53 8.00
C THR A 137 27.97 -11.96 6.91
N GLY A 138 28.55 -11.47 5.81
CA GLY A 138 27.84 -10.97 4.61
C GLY A 138 28.02 -9.46 4.30
N PRO A 139 27.11 -8.85 3.51
CA PRO A 139 27.18 -7.45 3.11
C PRO A 139 26.66 -6.48 4.18
N VAL A 140 27.25 -5.28 4.25
CA VAL A 140 26.84 -4.20 5.17
C VAL A 140 25.42 -3.71 4.88
N PHE A 141 25.12 -3.51 3.60
CA PHE A 141 23.83 -3.01 3.17
C PHE A 141 22.93 -4.15 2.72
N PHE A 142 21.68 -4.11 3.17
CA PHE A 142 20.62 -4.96 2.69
C PHE A 142 19.76 -4.19 1.68
N ARG A 143 19.38 -4.86 0.59
CA ARG A 143 18.52 -4.30 -0.46
C ARG A 143 17.28 -5.15 -0.60
N HIS A 144 16.11 -4.54 -0.51
CA HIS A 144 14.83 -5.21 -0.74
C HIS A 144 14.07 -4.52 -1.87
N LYS A 145 13.63 -5.28 -2.87
CA LYS A 145 12.74 -4.79 -3.92
C LYS A 145 11.43 -4.26 -3.31
N ARG A 146 11.12 -3.00 -3.55
CA ARG A 146 9.90 -2.31 -3.10
C ARG A 146 9.33 -1.51 -4.27
N GLN A 147 8.03 -1.26 -4.25
CA GLN A 147 7.36 -0.41 -5.23
C GLN A 147 7.40 1.05 -4.80
N GLY A 148 7.73 1.92 -5.75
CA GLY A 148 7.70 3.37 -5.64
C GLY A 148 6.56 3.99 -6.45
N LEU A 149 6.72 5.25 -6.83
CA LEU A 149 5.71 5.99 -7.61
C LEU A 149 5.33 5.24 -8.89
N HIS A 150 4.02 5.05 -9.09
CA HIS A 150 3.42 4.34 -10.20
C HIS A 150 3.96 2.91 -10.36
N GLY A 151 4.17 2.22 -9.24
CA GLY A 151 4.59 0.81 -9.22
C GLY A 151 6.05 0.56 -9.61
N LYS A 152 6.84 1.59 -9.92
CA LYS A 152 8.25 1.44 -10.30
C LYS A 152 9.05 0.80 -9.16
N GLU A 153 9.68 -0.34 -9.44
CA GLU A 153 10.48 -1.03 -8.44
C GLU A 153 11.83 -0.33 -8.19
N PHE A 154 12.27 -0.37 -6.93
CA PHE A 154 13.62 0.02 -6.55
C PHE A 154 14.13 -0.87 -5.40
N GLY A 155 15.45 -1.05 -5.34
CA GLY A 155 16.09 -1.80 -4.25
C GLY A 155 16.27 -0.92 -3.03
N CYS A 156 15.24 -0.85 -2.17
CA CYS A 156 15.24 -0.07 -0.94
C CYS A 156 16.39 -0.50 -0.04
N LEU A 157 17.31 0.45 0.19
CA LEU A 157 18.58 0.26 0.88
C LEU A 157 18.46 0.54 2.37
N LYS A 158 18.98 -0.36 3.19
CA LYS A 158 19.14 -0.17 4.64
C LYS A 158 20.41 -0.84 5.15
N PHE A 159 20.83 -0.51 6.36
CA PHE A 159 21.86 -1.32 7.03
C PHE A 159 21.30 -2.72 7.33
N ARG A 160 22.15 -3.72 7.21
CA ARG A 160 21.77 -5.10 7.54
C ARG A 160 21.65 -5.23 9.06
N THR A 161 20.43 -5.51 9.51
CA THR A 161 20.12 -5.74 10.93
C THR A 161 19.89 -7.22 11.25
N MET A 162 19.61 -8.05 10.23
CA MET A 162 19.32 -9.47 10.39
C MET A 162 20.52 -10.37 10.05
N ILE A 163 20.55 -11.55 10.65
CA ILE A 163 21.50 -12.63 10.34
C ILE A 163 21.24 -13.23 8.95
N GLN A 164 22.25 -13.91 8.40
CA GLN A 164 22.09 -14.66 7.16
C GLN A 164 21.09 -15.82 7.35
N GLY A 165 20.23 -16.07 6.35
CA GLY A 165 19.18 -17.10 6.46
C GLY A 165 17.91 -16.65 7.21
N ALA A 166 17.78 -15.36 7.52
CA ALA A 166 16.60 -14.82 8.21
C ALA A 166 15.28 -15.06 7.45
N ASP A 167 15.30 -15.18 6.13
CA ASP A 167 14.10 -15.46 5.32
C ASP A 167 13.56 -16.88 5.55
N ASP A 168 14.44 -17.86 5.70
CA ASP A 168 14.05 -19.24 6.02
C ASP A 168 13.48 -19.35 7.43
N LEU A 169 14.08 -18.63 8.38
CA LEU A 169 13.57 -18.55 9.73
C LEU A 169 12.22 -17.80 9.77
N GLN A 170 12.03 -16.78 8.94
CA GLN A 170 10.75 -16.08 8.82
C GLN A 170 9.61 -17.02 8.46
N ARG A 171 9.83 -17.94 7.50
CA ARG A 171 8.82 -18.90 7.08
C ARG A 171 8.41 -19.82 8.22
N LYS A 172 9.37 -20.28 9.03
CA LYS A 172 9.12 -21.12 10.21
C LYS A 172 8.41 -20.39 11.33
N LEU A 173 8.70 -19.09 11.51
CA LEU A 173 8.13 -18.26 12.57
C LEU A 173 6.83 -17.58 12.16
N ARG A 174 6.33 -17.78 10.93
CA ARG A 174 5.15 -17.07 10.42
C ARG A 174 3.90 -17.28 11.28
N SER A 175 3.76 -18.44 11.91
CA SER A 175 2.65 -18.80 12.80
C SER A 175 2.58 -17.98 14.09
N ILE A 176 3.72 -17.44 14.54
CA ILE A 176 3.81 -16.64 15.78
C ILE A 176 3.89 -15.12 15.50
N SER A 177 3.57 -14.69 14.29
CA SER A 177 3.51 -13.26 13.94
C SER A 177 2.50 -12.53 14.81
N GLN A 178 2.90 -11.41 15.42
CA GLN A 178 2.03 -10.60 16.29
C GLN A 178 1.13 -9.61 15.52
N VAL A 179 1.35 -9.49 14.21
CA VAL A 179 0.59 -8.60 13.32
C VAL A 179 -0.16 -9.41 12.27
N ASP A 180 -1.36 -8.95 11.93
CA ASP A 180 -2.16 -9.45 10.82
C ASP A 180 -1.69 -8.90 9.46
N GLY A 181 -2.15 -9.55 8.39
CA GLY A 181 -1.82 -9.17 7.02
C GLY A 181 -0.43 -9.63 6.54
N PRO A 182 0.10 -9.03 5.47
CA PRO A 182 1.29 -9.54 4.79
C PRO A 182 2.61 -9.16 5.49
N GLN A 183 2.56 -8.21 6.42
CA GLN A 183 3.72 -7.81 7.22
C GLN A 183 4.06 -8.90 8.23
N PHE A 184 5.36 -9.07 8.53
CA PHE A 184 5.83 -9.94 9.59
C PHE A 184 6.47 -9.10 10.70
N LYS A 185 6.08 -9.35 11.96
CA LYS A 185 6.64 -8.69 13.14
C LYS A 185 6.56 -9.62 14.35
N ILE A 186 7.65 -9.68 15.10
CA ILE A 186 7.79 -10.30 16.43
C ILE A 186 8.65 -9.34 17.26
N GLU A 187 8.35 -9.16 18.54
CA GLU A 187 9.12 -8.30 19.46
C GLU A 187 10.55 -8.80 19.67
N ASP A 188 10.72 -10.01 20.18
CA ASP A 188 12.03 -10.65 20.34
C ASP A 188 12.37 -11.51 19.12
N ASP A 189 12.65 -10.84 18.01
CA ASP A 189 12.94 -11.50 16.74
C ASP A 189 14.36 -12.13 16.76
N PRO A 190 14.49 -13.48 16.78
CA PRO A 190 15.78 -14.15 16.86
C PRO A 190 16.62 -13.98 15.59
N ARG A 191 16.03 -13.42 14.52
CA ARG A 191 16.73 -13.11 13.27
C ARG A 191 17.59 -11.86 13.38
N VAL A 192 17.44 -11.06 14.44
CA VAL A 192 18.08 -9.75 14.58
C VAL A 192 19.39 -9.91 15.35
N SER A 193 20.49 -9.40 14.79
CA SER A 193 21.78 -9.36 15.49
C SER A 193 21.78 -8.33 16.63
N ARG A 194 22.68 -8.44 17.61
CA ARG A 194 22.78 -7.46 18.72
C ARG A 194 22.99 -6.03 18.21
N VAL A 195 23.93 -5.83 17.28
CA VAL A 195 24.14 -4.53 16.62
C VAL A 195 22.89 -4.14 15.80
N GLY A 196 22.25 -5.11 15.15
CA GLY A 196 21.01 -4.88 14.42
C GLY A 196 19.85 -4.40 15.29
N LYS A 197 19.76 -4.86 16.54
CA LYS A 197 18.77 -4.40 17.52
C LYS A 197 19.03 -2.92 17.85
N PHE A 198 20.26 -2.58 18.22
CA PHE A 198 20.67 -1.19 18.45
C PHE A 198 20.35 -0.27 17.26
N LEU A 199 20.67 -0.68 16.03
CA LEU A 199 20.40 0.13 14.84
C LEU A 199 18.89 0.34 14.59
N ARG A 200 18.03 -0.63 14.92
CA ARG A 200 16.57 -0.49 14.81
C ARG A 200 16.01 0.39 15.91
N ASP A 201 16.48 0.23 17.13
CA ASP A 201 16.02 0.97 18.30
C ASP A 201 16.36 2.47 18.19
N THR A 202 17.43 2.79 17.47
CA THR A 202 17.88 4.16 17.18
C THR A 202 17.49 4.67 15.79
N TYR A 203 16.75 3.87 14.99
CA TYR A 203 16.38 4.16 13.60
C TYR A 203 17.56 4.43 12.64
N LEU A 204 18.79 4.13 13.06
CA LEU A 204 20.00 4.33 12.27
C LEU A 204 20.07 3.37 11.07
N ASP A 205 19.36 2.23 11.10
CA ASP A 205 19.36 1.30 9.98
C ASP A 205 18.73 1.87 8.71
N GLU A 206 17.88 2.89 8.83
CA GLU A 206 17.17 3.52 7.72
C GLU A 206 17.91 4.70 7.08
N ILE A 207 19.04 5.16 7.64
CA ILE A 207 19.85 6.25 7.05
C ILE A 207 20.19 6.03 5.56
N PRO A 208 20.50 4.82 5.08
CA PRO A 208 20.75 4.60 3.65
C PRO A 208 19.53 4.85 2.76
N GLN A 209 18.30 4.91 3.30
CA GLN A 209 17.09 5.21 2.53
C GLN A 209 17.07 6.67 2.03
N PHE A 210 17.75 7.60 2.70
CA PHE A 210 17.83 9.00 2.26
C PHE A 210 18.50 9.16 0.88
N PHE A 211 19.36 8.22 0.47
CA PHE A 211 19.88 8.18 -0.90
C PHE A 211 18.77 7.98 -1.95
N HIS A 212 17.70 7.23 -1.62
CA HIS A 212 16.54 7.06 -2.49
C HIS A 212 15.66 8.31 -2.55
N VAL A 213 15.62 9.09 -1.46
CA VAL A 213 14.96 10.41 -1.45
C VAL A 213 15.69 11.38 -2.39
N LEU A 214 17.02 11.43 -2.34
CA LEU A 214 17.83 12.22 -3.27
C LEU A 214 17.61 11.84 -4.74
N ARG A 215 17.53 10.53 -5.02
CA ARG A 215 17.22 9.98 -6.36
C ARG A 215 15.76 10.19 -6.79
N GLY A 216 14.90 10.71 -5.92
CA GLY A 216 13.48 10.93 -6.19
C GLY A 216 12.64 9.65 -6.28
N GLN A 217 13.16 8.53 -5.78
CA GLN A 217 12.46 7.24 -5.68
C GLN A 217 11.56 7.19 -4.44
N MET A 218 11.96 7.88 -3.37
CA MET A 218 11.22 8.03 -2.11
C MET A 218 10.98 9.51 -1.79
N SER A 219 10.13 9.76 -0.81
CA SER A 219 9.91 11.03 -0.12
C SER A 219 10.31 10.87 1.35
N LEU A 220 10.46 11.97 2.09
CA LEU A 220 10.62 11.88 3.55
C LEU A 220 9.34 11.36 4.20
N ILE A 221 8.20 11.85 3.74
CA ILE A 221 6.88 11.54 4.29
C ILE A 221 6.00 10.96 3.20
N GLY A 222 5.41 9.80 3.46
CA GLY A 222 4.61 9.06 2.49
C GLY A 222 4.15 7.70 3.00
N PRO A 223 3.37 6.97 2.19
CA PRO A 223 3.04 5.57 2.47
C PRO A 223 4.30 4.72 2.59
N ARG A 224 4.26 3.65 3.37
CA ARG A 224 5.39 2.72 3.52
C ARG A 224 5.85 2.21 2.15
N PRO A 225 7.15 2.03 1.87
CA PRO A 225 7.58 1.27 0.70
C PRO A 225 7.29 -0.22 0.93
N SER A 226 6.46 -0.84 0.09
CA SER A 226 6.10 -2.26 0.19
C SER A 226 6.47 -3.06 -1.08
N PRO A 227 6.82 -4.35 -0.95
CA PRO A 227 7.02 -5.24 -2.08
C PRO A 227 5.69 -5.46 -2.81
N VAL A 228 5.79 -5.93 -4.04
CA VAL A 228 4.62 -6.25 -4.88
C VAL A 228 3.67 -7.21 -4.16
N THR A 229 4.22 -8.23 -3.51
CA THR A 229 3.45 -9.28 -2.80
C THR A 229 2.59 -8.75 -1.65
N GLU A 230 3.01 -7.67 -0.98
CA GLU A 230 2.20 -7.03 0.08
C GLU A 230 1.05 -6.21 -0.53
N ASN A 231 1.24 -5.65 -1.72
CA ASN A 231 0.31 -4.65 -2.28
C ASN A 231 -0.82 -5.29 -3.08
N ILE A 232 -0.62 -6.47 -3.66
CA ILE A 232 -1.63 -7.16 -4.48
C ILE A 232 -2.88 -7.59 -3.69
N LEU A 233 -2.84 -7.56 -2.35
CA LEU A 233 -3.95 -7.97 -1.49
C LEU A 233 -5.18 -7.05 -1.58
N CYS A 234 -4.99 -5.76 -1.89
CA CYS A 234 -6.09 -4.81 -2.04
C CYS A 234 -5.80 -3.85 -3.21
N PRO A 235 -6.33 -4.13 -4.41
CA PRO A 235 -6.03 -3.34 -5.62
C PRO A 235 -6.38 -1.84 -5.50
N PRO A 236 -7.54 -1.41 -4.94
CA PRO A 236 -7.83 0.02 -4.80
C PRO A 236 -6.84 0.74 -3.87
N TRP A 237 -6.41 0.07 -2.80
CA TRP A 237 -5.37 0.59 -1.89
C TRP A 237 -4.00 0.63 -2.57
N HIS A 238 -3.65 -0.39 -3.35
CA HIS A 238 -2.44 -0.47 -4.16
C HIS A 238 -2.32 0.72 -5.10
N ASP A 239 -3.35 1.00 -5.90
CA ASP A 239 -3.32 2.10 -6.86
C ASP A 239 -3.20 3.45 -6.16
N ALA A 240 -3.99 3.68 -5.11
CA ALA A 240 -3.97 4.94 -4.37
C ALA A 240 -2.62 5.21 -3.70
N ARG A 241 -2.02 4.23 -3.01
CA ARG A 241 -0.74 4.46 -2.32
C ARG A 241 0.43 4.64 -3.29
N LEU A 242 0.38 4.02 -4.47
CA LEU A 242 1.40 4.14 -5.50
C LEU A 242 1.24 5.41 -6.36
N SER A 243 0.16 6.18 -6.17
CA SER A 243 0.00 7.49 -6.81
C SER A 243 0.88 8.60 -6.20
N VAL A 244 1.62 8.28 -5.13
CA VAL A 244 2.56 9.17 -4.46
C VAL A 244 3.88 8.42 -4.22
N ARG A 245 4.97 9.15 -3.99
CA ARG A 245 6.23 8.50 -3.61
C ARG A 245 6.08 7.90 -2.21
N PRO A 246 6.60 6.68 -1.96
CA PRO A 246 6.65 6.13 -0.61
C PRO A 246 7.57 6.97 0.28
N GLY A 247 7.26 7.02 1.57
CA GLY A 247 7.97 7.79 2.59
C GLY A 247 8.95 6.96 3.40
N ILE A 248 9.95 7.61 3.99
CA ILE A 248 10.72 7.05 5.10
C ILE A 248 9.80 6.92 6.32
N THR A 249 9.13 8.01 6.69
CA THR A 249 8.04 8.01 7.68
C THR A 249 6.69 8.27 6.99
N GLY A 250 5.59 8.10 7.73
CA GLY A 250 4.26 8.39 7.23
C GLY A 250 3.19 8.37 8.31
N LEU A 251 1.98 8.75 7.92
CA LEU A 251 0.82 8.75 8.83
C LEU A 251 0.58 7.37 9.46
N TRP A 252 0.78 6.31 8.67
CA TRP A 252 0.70 4.92 9.13
C TRP A 252 1.66 4.62 10.30
N GLN A 253 2.85 5.22 10.33
CA GLN A 253 3.85 4.95 11.38
C GLN A 253 3.52 5.61 12.72
N ILE A 254 2.78 6.72 12.65
CA ILE A 254 2.37 7.50 13.83
C ILE A 254 1.04 6.99 14.40
N CYS A 255 0.06 6.72 13.53
CA CYS A 255 -1.30 6.49 13.99
C CYS A 255 -1.69 5.02 14.15
N ARG A 256 -0.95 4.06 13.57
CA ARG A 256 -1.26 2.63 13.75
C ARG A 256 -1.04 2.22 15.19
N THR A 257 -2.04 1.56 15.78
CA THR A 257 -1.95 0.98 17.12
C THR A 257 -1.28 -0.39 17.07
N ARG A 258 -1.31 -1.08 15.92
CA ARG A 258 -0.76 -2.44 15.72
C ARG A 258 -1.44 -3.50 16.59
N GLN A 259 -2.73 -3.32 16.85
CA GLN A 259 -3.54 -4.32 17.53
C GLN A 259 -3.84 -5.50 16.61
N ALA A 260 -3.76 -6.71 17.15
CA ALA A 260 -4.02 -7.93 16.40
C ALA A 260 -5.44 -7.91 15.82
N GLY A 261 -5.56 -8.17 14.51
CA GLY A 261 -6.83 -8.24 13.79
C GLY A 261 -7.32 -6.90 13.24
N GLN A 262 -6.65 -5.79 13.56
CA GLN A 262 -6.97 -4.46 13.02
C GLN A 262 -5.77 -3.80 12.31
N ASP A 263 -4.55 -4.29 12.51
CA ASP A 263 -3.33 -3.61 12.07
C ASP A 263 -3.26 -3.42 10.55
N PHE A 264 -3.70 -4.41 9.77
CA PHE A 264 -3.70 -4.28 8.32
C PHE A 264 -4.76 -3.28 7.84
N GLN A 265 -5.94 -3.25 8.48
CA GLN A 265 -7.00 -2.31 8.12
C GLN A 265 -6.64 -0.88 8.51
N GLU A 266 -6.03 -0.67 9.68
CA GLU A 266 -5.48 0.63 10.08
C GLU A 266 -4.42 1.10 9.09
N TRP A 267 -3.54 0.20 8.65
CA TRP A 267 -2.53 0.54 7.66
C TRP A 267 -3.16 1.02 6.35
N ILE A 268 -4.10 0.26 5.78
CA ILE A 268 -4.84 0.67 4.59
C ILE A 268 -5.50 2.04 4.83
N HIS A 269 -6.20 2.20 5.96
CA HIS A 269 -6.90 3.44 6.31
C HIS A 269 -5.96 4.65 6.33
N TYR A 270 -4.82 4.57 7.03
CA TYR A 270 -3.90 5.70 7.17
C TYR A 270 -3.13 6.00 5.89
N ASP A 271 -2.79 5.00 5.07
CA ASP A 271 -2.23 5.23 3.74
C ASP A 271 -3.24 5.97 2.84
N MET A 272 -4.50 5.51 2.80
CA MET A 272 -5.56 6.16 2.04
C MET A 272 -5.85 7.58 2.54
N LYS A 273 -5.91 7.78 3.86
CA LYS A 273 -6.14 9.09 4.50
C LYS A 273 -5.01 10.07 4.18
N TYR A 274 -3.77 9.60 4.16
CA TYR A 274 -2.61 10.40 3.76
C TYR A 274 -2.70 10.81 2.30
N VAL A 275 -2.91 9.85 1.38
CA VAL A 275 -3.00 10.12 -0.07
C VAL A 275 -4.13 11.10 -0.36
N LYS A 276 -5.30 10.93 0.28
CA LYS A 276 -6.47 11.80 0.10
C LYS A 276 -6.17 13.24 0.52
N ASN A 277 -5.62 13.43 1.72
CA ASN A 277 -5.45 14.73 2.37
C ASN A 277 -4.02 15.29 2.27
N LEU A 278 -3.24 14.80 1.31
CA LEU A 278 -1.85 15.19 1.13
C LEU A 278 -1.73 16.70 0.97
N SER A 279 -1.05 17.33 1.93
CA SER A 279 -0.84 18.77 2.00
C SER A 279 0.42 19.07 2.80
N PHE A 280 0.98 20.27 2.60
CA PHE A 280 2.13 20.73 3.37
C PHE A 280 1.89 20.71 4.88
N ARG A 281 0.68 21.12 5.33
CA ARG A 281 0.30 21.11 6.74
C ARG A 281 0.31 19.70 7.34
N LEU A 282 -0.22 18.72 6.59
CA LEU A 282 -0.22 17.33 7.04
C LEU A 282 1.21 16.77 7.12
N ASP A 283 2.05 17.04 6.11
CA ASP A 283 3.45 16.63 6.13
C ASP A 283 4.20 17.25 7.33
N LEU A 284 4.02 18.55 7.60
CA LEU A 284 4.64 19.20 8.75
C LEU A 284 4.17 18.60 10.08
N TRP A 285 2.88 18.28 10.20
CA TRP A 285 2.34 17.61 11.38
C TRP A 285 2.94 16.21 11.56
N ILE A 286 3.02 15.41 10.50
CA ILE A 286 3.63 14.06 10.56
C ILE A 286 5.11 14.15 10.94
N PHE A 287 5.84 15.11 10.37
CA PHE A 287 7.23 15.36 10.72
C PHE A 287 7.38 15.64 12.22
N TRP A 288 6.60 16.57 12.76
CA TRP A 288 6.63 16.93 14.17
C TRP A 288 6.32 15.73 15.08
N GLN A 289 5.27 14.96 14.78
CA GLN A 289 4.93 13.77 15.56
C GLN A 289 6.02 12.69 15.48
N THR A 290 6.64 12.52 14.31
CA THR A 290 7.75 11.58 14.12
C THR A 290 8.95 11.99 14.97
N THR A 291 9.35 13.27 14.89
CA THR A 291 10.49 13.81 15.65
C THR A 291 10.24 13.69 17.16
N LYS A 292 9.05 14.07 17.63
CA LYS A 292 8.67 13.92 19.04
C LYS A 292 8.75 12.47 19.50
N LYS A 293 8.25 11.52 18.71
CA LYS A 293 8.28 10.10 19.02
C LYS A 293 9.72 9.57 19.12
N ILE A 294 10.56 9.88 18.13
CA ILE A 294 11.97 9.45 18.12
C ILE A 294 12.73 10.02 19.31
N ILE A 295 12.57 11.31 19.60
CA ILE A 295 13.24 11.96 20.75
C ILE A 295 12.76 11.34 22.07
N TRP A 296 11.46 11.10 22.22
CA TRP A 296 10.90 10.47 23.42
C TRP A 296 11.41 9.04 23.61
N GLU A 297 11.44 8.24 22.54
CA GLU A 297 11.98 6.87 22.59
C GLU A 297 13.47 6.87 22.92
N PHE A 298 14.25 7.78 22.32
CA PHE A 298 15.67 7.95 22.60
C PHE A 298 15.92 8.33 24.07
N ALA A 299 15.17 9.31 24.60
CA ALA A 299 15.28 9.76 25.99
C ALA A 299 14.78 8.73 27.02
N ARG A 300 14.06 7.68 26.59
CA ARG A 300 13.65 6.59 27.48
C ARG A 300 14.66 5.44 27.49
N GLN A 301 15.51 5.35 26.47
CA GLN A 301 16.53 4.32 26.33
C GLN A 301 17.84 4.65 27.06
N PHE A 302 18.08 5.94 27.35
CA PHE A 302 19.26 6.47 28.04
C PHE A 302 18.83 7.31 29.25
#